data_AF-A0A3N2MB88-F1
#
_entry.id   AF-A0A3N2MB88-F1
#
_cell.length_a   1.000
_cell.length_b   1.000
_cell.length_c   1.000
_cell.angle_alpha   90.00
_cell.angle_beta   90.00
_cell.angle_gamma   90.00
#
_symmetry.space_group_name_H-M   'P 1'
#
loop_
_entity.id
_entity.type
_entity.pdbx_description
1 polymer ?
#
loop_
_entity_poly.entity_id
_entity_poly.type
_entity_poly.pdbx_seq_one_letter_code
_entity_poly.pdbx_strand_id
1 'polypeptide(L)'
;MILHIRIIKPKVKIDYFDYMVCYKNTSSYNLPNEEWLDICGYEGLYQVSNLGRIKSLGHLILTKGGVYRKSKTRILRQKLKKNGYLEVMLSKNGQKRIFLIHRLVAFAFLGKPQGNRNVVNHKDECPRNNTIWNLEWVSTKENVNYGTGLLRTRLHLMNHPNTSRPVIATSLRNGDMFRFPSVSEAARFLGCSPLRISYLCRGKGRYNDNEYSWKYES
;
A
#
# COMPACT_ATOMS: atom_id res chain seq x y z
N MET A 1 25.57 -27.66 50.96
CA MET A 1 24.93 -26.34 50.87
C MET A 1 25.00 -25.88 49.41
N ILE A 2 24.00 -26.25 48.60
CA ILE A 2 24.02 -26.03 47.14
C ILE A 2 23.36 -24.70 46.83
N LEU A 3 24.15 -23.71 46.38
CA LEU A 3 23.67 -22.41 45.93
C LEU A 3 22.76 -22.59 44.71
N HIS A 4 21.48 -22.31 44.87
CA HIS A 4 20.53 -22.21 43.76
C HIS A 4 20.72 -20.87 43.07
N ILE A 5 21.44 -20.86 41.94
CA ILE A 5 21.50 -19.69 41.05
C ILE A 5 20.17 -19.61 40.30
N ARG A 6 19.28 -18.71 40.73
CA ARG A 6 18.07 -18.34 39.97
C ARG A 6 18.49 -17.57 38.72
N ILE A 7 18.50 -18.25 37.58
CA ILE A 7 18.60 -17.61 36.26
C ILE A 7 17.30 -16.83 36.02
N ILE A 8 17.37 -15.51 36.17
CA ILE A 8 16.29 -14.60 35.78
C ILE A 8 16.24 -14.60 34.24
N LYS A 9 15.33 -15.40 33.66
CA LYS A 9 15.06 -15.33 32.22
C LYS A 9 14.44 -13.95 31.90
N PRO A 10 14.98 -13.15 30.97
CA PRO A 10 14.32 -11.92 30.56
C PRO A 10 12.97 -12.25 29.91
N LYS A 11 11.90 -11.68 30.46
CA LYS A 11 10.55 -11.68 29.86
C LYS A 11 10.52 -10.73 28.66
N VAL A 12 11.05 -11.15 27.52
CA VAL A 12 10.60 -10.62 26.22
C VAL A 12 10.56 -11.78 25.23
N LYS A 13 9.37 -12.32 24.96
CA LYS A 13 9.16 -13.17 23.79
C LYS A 13 9.23 -12.25 22.56
N ILE A 14 10.42 -12.06 22.01
CA ILE A 14 10.59 -11.50 20.66
C ILE A 14 10.43 -12.70 19.73
N ASP A 15 9.32 -12.75 19.01
CA ASP A 15 9.07 -13.76 17.99
C ASP A 15 10.07 -13.57 16.83
N TYR A 16 10.58 -14.67 16.27
CA TYR A 16 11.45 -14.67 15.10
C TYR A 16 10.77 -13.99 13.89
N PHE A 17 9.43 -14.04 13.85
CA PHE A 17 8.61 -13.32 12.87
C PHE A 17 8.71 -11.79 13.01
N ASP A 18 8.88 -11.25 14.22
CA ASP A 18 9.08 -9.80 14.44
C ASP A 18 10.48 -9.34 14.01
N TYR A 19 11.45 -10.27 13.92
CA TYR A 19 12.75 -10.01 13.32
C TYR A 19 12.66 -9.85 11.80
N MET A 20 11.73 -10.55 11.15
CA MET A 20 11.51 -10.49 9.70
C MET A 20 10.69 -9.27 9.26
N VAL A 21 9.91 -8.67 10.16
CA VAL A 21 9.15 -7.45 9.88
C VAL A 21 9.91 -6.22 10.37
N CYS A 22 10.98 -5.86 9.66
CA CYS A 22 11.90 -4.76 10.01
C CYS A 22 11.19 -3.47 10.41
N TYR A 23 10.05 -3.13 9.79
CA TYR A 23 9.32 -1.89 10.08
C TYR A 23 8.60 -1.87 11.44
N LYS A 24 8.33 -3.04 12.05
CA LYS A 24 7.75 -3.15 13.40
C LYS A 24 8.83 -3.17 14.49
N ASN A 25 10.07 -3.49 14.11
CA ASN A 25 11.17 -3.59 15.05
C ASN A 25 11.56 -2.20 15.57
N THR A 26 11.19 -1.92 16.83
CA THR A 26 11.57 -0.69 17.53
C THR A 26 12.76 -0.86 18.47
N SER A 27 13.53 -1.95 18.30
CA SER A 27 14.73 -2.22 19.09
C SER A 27 15.78 -1.14 18.87
N SER A 28 16.46 -0.73 19.93
CA SER A 28 17.61 0.19 19.83
C SER A 28 18.84 -0.45 19.20
N TYR A 29 18.89 -1.78 19.11
CA TYR A 29 20.00 -2.50 18.48
C TYR A 29 19.95 -2.35 16.95
N ASN A 30 21.12 -2.18 16.33
CA ASN A 30 21.26 -2.23 14.89
C ASN A 30 21.04 -3.66 14.39
N LEU A 31 20.40 -3.78 13.24
CA LEU A 31 20.26 -5.06 12.55
C LEU A 31 21.54 -5.35 11.72
N PRO A 32 21.79 -6.60 11.33
CA PRO A 32 22.93 -6.93 10.46
C PRO A 32 22.92 -6.10 9.17
N ASN A 33 24.07 -5.53 8.81
CA ASN A 33 24.27 -4.68 7.62
C ASN A 33 23.35 -3.46 7.53
N GLU A 34 22.86 -2.99 8.68
CA GLU A 34 22.04 -1.80 8.73
C GLU A 34 22.88 -0.52 8.75
N GLU A 35 22.66 0.31 7.75
CA GLU A 35 23.30 1.60 7.59
C GLU A 35 22.30 2.71 7.86
N TRP A 36 22.76 3.80 8.46
CA TRP A 36 21.91 4.93 8.88
C TRP A 36 22.42 6.22 8.24
N LEU A 37 21.52 6.96 7.60
CA LEU A 37 21.79 8.28 7.04
C LEU A 37 20.84 9.32 7.63
N ASP A 38 21.29 10.57 7.72
CA ASP A 38 20.44 11.67 8.15
C ASP A 38 19.31 11.92 7.15
N ILE A 39 18.13 12.23 7.68
CA ILE A 39 17.00 12.64 6.84
C ILE A 39 17.23 14.08 6.43
N CYS A 40 17.26 14.35 5.11
CA CYS A 40 17.46 15.69 4.57
C CYS A 40 16.43 16.69 5.14
N GLY A 41 16.92 17.81 5.66
CA GLY A 41 16.15 18.85 6.36
C GLY A 41 15.87 18.53 7.83
N TYR A 42 16.33 17.39 8.35
CA TYR A 42 16.16 16.90 9.72
C TYR A 42 17.47 16.37 10.32
N GLU A 43 18.60 16.87 9.81
CA GLU A 43 19.95 16.50 10.22
C GLU A 43 20.13 16.69 11.74
N GLY A 44 20.76 15.72 12.40
CA GLY A 44 20.96 15.72 13.86
C GLY A 44 19.69 15.48 14.70
N LEU A 45 18.51 15.39 14.07
CA LEU A 45 17.24 15.07 14.75
C LEU A 45 16.73 13.67 14.41
N TYR A 46 16.84 13.27 13.13
CA TYR A 46 16.34 11.97 12.67
C TYR A 46 17.22 11.34 11.59
N GLN A 47 17.33 10.02 11.66
CA GLN A 47 18.00 9.18 10.67
C GLN A 47 17.05 8.14 10.10
N VAL A 48 17.31 7.71 8.86
CA VAL A 48 16.63 6.62 8.17
C VAL A 48 17.64 5.51 7.87
N SER A 49 17.24 4.26 8.03
CA SER A 49 18.09 3.11 7.68
C SER A 49 17.80 2.54 6.30
N ASN A 50 18.79 1.87 5.72
CA ASN A 50 18.65 1.13 4.47
C ASN A 50 17.62 -0.01 4.56
N LEU A 51 17.21 -0.41 5.77
CA LEU A 51 16.13 -1.38 6.03
C LEU A 51 14.77 -0.71 6.27
N GLY A 52 14.68 0.61 6.13
CA GLY A 52 13.45 1.37 6.28
C GLY A 52 13.04 1.64 7.73
N ARG A 53 13.96 1.56 8.69
CA ARG A 53 13.71 1.99 10.08
C ARG A 53 13.99 3.49 10.24
N ILE A 54 13.34 4.13 11.20
CA ILE A 54 13.49 5.57 11.49
C ILE A 54 13.96 5.75 12.92
N LYS A 55 15.07 6.45 13.10
CA LYS A 55 15.70 6.71 14.40
C LYS A 55 15.55 8.19 14.72
N SER A 56 14.98 8.48 15.89
CA SER A 56 15.01 9.81 16.48
C SER A 56 16.26 9.93 17.32
N LEU A 57 17.07 10.96 17.06
CA LEU A 57 18.27 11.27 17.82
C LEU A 57 17.91 12.11 19.05
N GLY A 58 18.57 11.82 20.16
CA GLY A 58 18.41 12.57 21.40
C GLY A 58 18.90 14.01 21.25
N HIS A 59 17.99 14.96 21.39
CA HIS A 59 18.23 16.41 21.30
C HIS A 59 17.60 17.14 22.49
N LEU A 60 18.01 18.38 22.74
CA LEU A 60 17.44 19.21 23.79
C LEU A 60 16.03 19.68 23.40
N ILE A 61 15.09 19.46 24.30
CA ILE A 61 13.69 19.87 24.15
C ILE A 61 13.35 20.84 25.26
N LEU A 62 12.81 22.01 24.89
CA LEU A 62 12.27 22.96 25.85
C LEU A 62 10.97 22.41 26.45
N THR A 63 10.94 22.25 27.77
CA THR A 63 9.74 21.83 28.49
C THR A 63 8.83 23.01 28.77
N LYS A 64 7.56 22.74 29.12
CA LYS A 64 6.58 23.78 29.47
C LYS A 64 7.03 24.69 30.63
N GLY A 65 7.93 24.20 31.48
CA GLY A 65 8.51 24.97 32.60
C GLY A 65 9.77 25.75 32.23
N GLY A 66 10.11 25.93 30.95
CA GLY A 66 11.28 26.70 30.51
C GLY A 66 12.62 25.98 30.63
N VAL A 67 12.63 24.73 31.12
CA VAL A 67 13.86 23.93 31.30
C VAL A 67 14.10 23.07 30.06
N TYR A 68 15.35 22.98 29.60
CA TYR A 68 15.75 22.07 28.54
C TYR A 68 16.01 20.66 29.07
N ARG A 69 15.42 19.65 28.42
CA ARG A 69 15.67 18.23 28.71
C ARG A 69 16.20 17.52 27.48
N LYS A 70 17.26 16.72 27.64
CA LYS A 70 17.75 15.83 26.57
C LYS A 70 16.77 14.68 26.35
N SER A 71 16.23 14.57 25.14
CA SER A 71 15.42 13.43 24.74
C SER A 71 16.28 12.20 24.51
N LYS A 72 15.67 11.01 24.66
CA LYS A 72 16.36 9.74 24.42
C LYS A 72 16.35 9.41 22.93
N THR A 73 17.46 8.87 22.44
CA THR A 73 17.50 8.23 21.13
C THR A 73 16.56 7.02 21.12
N ARG A 74 15.76 6.86 20.07
CA ARG A 74 14.81 5.74 19.94
C ARG A 74 14.44 5.47 18.49
N ILE A 75 14.07 4.23 18.19
CA ILE A 75 13.44 3.88 16.91
C ILE A 75 11.96 4.25 16.98
N LEU A 76 11.48 4.95 15.95
CA LEU A 76 10.10 5.42 15.86
C LEU A 76 9.20 4.31 15.31
N ARG A 77 8.01 4.19 15.91
CA ARG A 77 6.95 3.33 15.39
C ARG A 77 6.40 3.92 14.09
N GLN A 78 6.31 3.07 13.08
CA GLN A 78 5.71 3.41 11.79
C GLN A 78 4.21 3.09 11.81
N LYS A 79 3.42 3.90 11.12
CA LYS A 79 1.98 3.73 10.99
C LYS A 79 1.65 3.19 9.60
N LEU A 80 0.79 2.17 9.55
CA LEU A 80 0.27 1.63 8.30
C LEU A 80 -0.95 2.44 7.85
N LYS A 81 -0.94 2.93 6.61
CA LYS A 81 -2.07 3.59 5.97
C LYS A 81 -3.06 2.58 5.40
N LYS A 82 -4.30 3.02 5.15
CA LYS A 82 -5.34 2.21 4.49
C LYS A 82 -4.90 1.67 3.11
N ASN A 83 -4.07 2.42 2.40
CA ASN A 83 -3.52 2.02 1.10
C ASN A 83 -2.24 1.16 1.19
N GLY A 84 -1.89 0.68 2.38
CA GLY A 84 -0.77 -0.25 2.59
C GLY A 84 0.60 0.38 2.80
N TYR A 85 0.79 1.67 2.49
CA TYR A 85 2.07 2.35 2.70
C TYR A 85 2.32 2.67 4.17
N LEU A 86 3.60 2.66 4.56
CA LEU A 86 4.05 3.05 5.89
C LEU A 86 4.39 4.54 5.95
N GLU A 87 3.97 5.20 7.03
CA GLU A 87 4.22 6.61 7.32
C GLU A 87 4.81 6.82 8.72
N VAL A 88 5.57 7.90 8.89
CA VAL A 88 6.08 8.38 10.18
C VAL A 88 5.82 9.88 10.31
N MET A 89 5.58 10.34 11.53
CA MET A 89 5.48 11.76 11.85
C MET A 89 6.82 12.24 12.44
N LEU A 90 7.43 13.24 11.80
CA LEU A 90 8.65 13.89 12.27
C LEU A 90 8.33 15.30 12.76
N SER A 91 9.10 15.79 13.72
CA SER A 91 8.88 17.10 14.35
C SER A 91 10.15 17.93 14.32
N LYS A 92 10.08 19.17 13.83
CA LYS A 92 11.19 20.13 13.86
C LYS A 92 10.64 21.50 14.20
N ASN A 93 11.25 22.18 15.17
CA ASN A 93 10.85 23.53 15.60
C ASN A 93 9.35 23.66 15.94
N GLY A 94 8.80 22.68 16.67
CA GLY A 94 7.38 22.63 17.04
C GLY A 94 6.43 22.21 15.91
N GLN A 95 6.90 22.14 14.65
CA GLN A 95 6.08 21.75 13.50
C GLN A 95 6.19 20.26 13.24
N LYS A 96 5.04 19.60 13.04
CA LYS A 96 4.94 18.17 12.75
C LYS A 96 4.57 17.96 11.29
N ARG A 97 5.26 17.02 10.63
CA ARG A 97 5.00 16.63 9.24
C ARG A 97 5.00 15.11 9.11
N ILE A 98 4.12 14.59 8.26
CA ILE A 98 4.01 13.16 7.97
C ILE A 98 4.80 12.85 6.70
N PHE A 99 5.62 11.81 6.76
CA PHE A 99 6.46 11.34 5.66
C PHE A 99 6.20 9.87 5.35
N LEU A 100 6.28 9.51 4.07
CA LEU A 100 6.25 8.12 3.63
C LEU A 100 7.63 7.49 3.74
N ILE A 101 7.70 6.28 4.29
CA ILE A 101 8.96 5.63 4.65
C ILE A 101 9.79 5.32 3.41
N HIS A 102 9.20 4.71 2.38
CA HIS A 102 9.90 4.42 1.12
C HIS A 102 10.52 5.67 0.48
N ARG A 103 9.87 6.84 0.60
CA ARG A 103 10.45 8.09 0.07
C ARG A 103 11.64 8.53 0.88
N LEU A 104 11.57 8.47 2.21
CA LEU A 104 12.72 8.81 3.07
C LEU A 104 13.93 7.92 2.75
N VAL A 105 13.71 6.62 2.60
CA VAL A 105 14.76 5.66 2.23
C VAL A 105 15.31 5.97 0.84
N ALA A 106 14.45 6.14 -0.17
CA ALA A 106 14.88 6.43 -1.54
C ALA A 106 15.68 7.74 -1.63
N PHE A 107 15.22 8.82 -0.99
CA PHE A 107 15.96 10.08 -0.99
C PHE A 107 17.31 9.99 -0.29
N ALA A 108 17.42 9.22 0.79
CA ALA A 108 18.67 9.08 1.53
C ALA A 108 19.70 8.21 0.80
N PHE A 109 19.27 7.09 0.21
CA PHE A 109 20.18 6.06 -0.31
C PHE A 109 20.24 5.98 -1.84
N LEU A 110 19.16 6.32 -2.56
CA LEU A 110 19.16 6.42 -4.03
C LEU A 110 19.44 7.84 -4.53
N GLY A 111 19.51 8.81 -3.62
CA GLY A 111 19.65 10.22 -3.96
C GLY A 111 18.38 10.84 -4.55
N LYS A 112 18.54 12.05 -5.09
CA LYS A 112 17.43 12.79 -5.70
C LYS A 112 17.01 12.13 -7.03
N PRO A 113 15.70 12.02 -7.32
CA PRO A 113 15.23 11.52 -8.60
C PRO A 113 15.71 12.42 -9.75
N GLN A 114 15.93 11.82 -10.92
CA GLN A 114 16.36 12.50 -12.13
C GLN A 114 15.26 12.49 -13.19
N GLY A 115 15.08 13.61 -13.88
CA GLY A 115 14.11 13.75 -14.98
C GLY A 115 12.68 13.39 -14.56
N ASN A 116 12.02 12.55 -15.35
CA ASN A 116 10.64 12.11 -15.11
C ASN A 116 10.53 10.91 -14.14
N ARG A 117 11.64 10.36 -13.64
CA ARG A 117 11.66 9.21 -12.73
C ARG A 117 11.53 9.67 -11.27
N ASN A 118 10.38 10.24 -10.93
CA ASN A 118 10.13 10.88 -9.64
C ASN A 118 9.18 10.08 -8.70
N VAL A 119 8.83 8.86 -9.08
CA VAL A 119 8.00 7.93 -8.29
C VAL A 119 8.89 6.82 -7.74
N VAL A 120 8.69 6.46 -6.47
CA VAL A 120 9.37 5.31 -5.87
C VAL A 120 8.53 4.06 -6.15
N ASN A 121 9.12 3.08 -6.82
CA ASN A 121 8.54 1.75 -7.05
C ASN A 121 9.00 0.77 -5.98
N HIS A 122 8.14 -0.19 -5.66
CA HIS A 122 8.46 -1.38 -4.85
C HIS A 122 8.56 -2.57 -5.80
N LYS A 123 9.77 -3.12 -6.00
CA LYS A 123 10.02 -4.18 -6.98
C LYS A 123 9.21 -5.44 -6.74
N ASP A 124 8.95 -5.76 -5.47
CA ASP A 124 8.12 -6.88 -5.01
C ASP A 124 6.62 -6.58 -4.94
N GLU A 125 6.18 -5.39 -5.36
CA GLU A 125 4.80 -4.89 -5.25
C GLU A 125 4.23 -4.88 -3.82
N CYS A 126 5.10 -4.89 -2.79
CA CYS A 126 4.73 -4.86 -1.39
C CYS A 126 5.10 -3.50 -0.75
N PRO A 127 4.12 -2.59 -0.53
CA PRO A 127 4.36 -1.26 0.05
C PRO A 127 4.93 -1.23 1.49
N ARG A 128 5.04 -2.40 2.12
CA ARG A 128 5.57 -2.58 3.48
C ARG A 128 7.06 -2.93 3.48
N ASN A 129 7.60 -3.43 2.37
CA ASN A 129 9.02 -3.74 2.22
C ASN A 129 9.78 -2.49 1.75
N ASN A 130 10.19 -1.65 2.71
CA ASN A 130 10.91 -0.41 2.42
C ASN A 130 12.43 -0.56 2.49
N THR A 131 12.95 -1.77 2.23
CA THR A 131 14.39 -1.99 2.13
C THR A 131 14.93 -1.34 0.86
N ILE A 132 16.13 -0.78 0.91
CA ILE A 132 16.72 -0.04 -0.22
C ILE A 132 16.80 -0.90 -1.49
N TRP A 133 17.08 -2.19 -1.35
CA TRP A 133 17.21 -3.14 -2.45
C TRP A 133 15.89 -3.35 -3.20
N ASN A 134 14.77 -3.17 -2.52
CA ASN A 134 13.42 -3.29 -3.06
C ASN A 134 12.89 -1.98 -3.68
N LEU A 135 13.60 -0.86 -3.52
CA LEU A 135 13.15 0.45 -3.99
C LEU A 135 13.93 0.89 -5.23
N GLU A 136 13.25 1.63 -6.10
CA GLU A 136 13.86 2.27 -7.26
C GLU A 136 13.07 3.52 -7.69
N TRP A 137 13.73 4.43 -8.40
CA TRP A 137 13.08 5.57 -9.04
C TRP A 137 12.56 5.18 -10.43
N VAL A 138 11.27 5.40 -10.66
CA VAL A 138 10.60 5.16 -11.94
C VAL A 138 9.74 6.35 -12.32
N SER A 139 9.37 6.45 -13.59
CA SER A 139 8.33 7.36 -14.04
C SER A 139 6.95 6.84 -13.67
N THR A 140 5.96 7.72 -13.63
CA THR A 140 4.55 7.33 -13.39
C THR A 140 4.07 6.30 -14.40
N LYS A 141 4.48 6.42 -15.66
CA LYS A 141 4.11 5.47 -16.73
C LYS A 141 4.69 4.09 -16.46
N GLU A 142 5.96 3.99 -16.07
CA GLU A 142 6.57 2.71 -15.71
C GLU A 142 5.89 2.11 -14.49
N ASN A 143 5.65 2.90 -13.43
CA ASN A 143 5.00 2.42 -12.21
C ASN A 143 3.61 1.83 -12.44
N VAL A 144 2.80 2.45 -13.30
CA VAL A 144 1.44 1.96 -13.62
C VAL A 144 1.47 0.64 -14.39
N ASN A 145 2.48 0.46 -15.25
CA ASN A 145 2.64 -0.73 -16.08
C ASN A 145 3.44 -1.85 -15.40
N TYR A 146 4.02 -1.58 -14.22
CA TYR A 146 4.87 -2.54 -13.51
C TYR A 146 4.04 -3.68 -12.90
N GLY A 147 4.60 -4.90 -12.97
CA GLY A 147 4.07 -6.09 -12.32
C GLY A 147 2.58 -6.33 -12.61
N THR A 148 1.79 -6.43 -11.54
CA THR A 148 0.34 -6.67 -11.61
C THR A 148 -0.50 -5.40 -11.71
N GLY A 149 0.11 -4.21 -11.85
CA GLY A 149 -0.57 -2.91 -11.81
C GLY A 149 -1.78 -2.81 -12.75
N LEU A 150 -1.59 -3.16 -14.03
CA LEU A 150 -2.67 -3.14 -15.03
C LEU A 150 -3.77 -4.16 -14.72
N LEU A 151 -3.40 -5.36 -14.26
CA LEU A 151 -4.35 -6.41 -13.91
C LEU A 151 -5.21 -5.98 -12.71
N ARG A 152 -4.58 -5.45 -11.66
CA ARG A 152 -5.27 -4.94 -10.47
C ARG A 152 -6.24 -3.81 -10.81
N THR A 153 -5.81 -2.86 -11.64
CA THR A 153 -6.69 -1.79 -12.13
C THR A 153 -7.87 -2.37 -12.91
N ARG A 154 -7.64 -3.32 -13.82
CA ARG A 154 -8.70 -3.96 -14.58
C ARG A 154 -9.70 -4.67 -13.67
N LEU A 155 -9.22 -5.45 -12.70
CA LEU A 155 -10.07 -6.17 -11.74
C LEU A 155 -10.88 -5.21 -10.86
N HIS A 156 -10.30 -4.09 -10.45
CA HIS A 156 -11.01 -3.07 -9.67
C HIS A 156 -12.13 -2.39 -10.47
N LEU A 157 -11.92 -2.17 -11.78
CA LEU A 157 -12.91 -1.55 -12.67
C LEU A 157 -13.97 -2.53 -13.19
N MET A 158 -13.70 -3.84 -13.09
CA MET A 158 -14.61 -4.88 -13.55
C MET A 158 -15.92 -4.83 -12.74
N ASN A 159 -17.04 -4.70 -13.45
CA ASN A 159 -18.38 -4.61 -12.85
C ASN A 159 -18.55 -3.45 -11.85
N HIS A 160 -17.75 -2.39 -11.99
CA HIS A 160 -17.84 -1.22 -11.10
C HIS A 160 -19.22 -0.52 -11.24
N PRO A 161 -19.90 -0.16 -10.15
CA PRO A 161 -21.30 0.28 -10.16
C PRO A 161 -21.57 1.52 -11.03
N ASN A 162 -20.58 2.42 -11.16
CA ASN A 162 -20.73 3.63 -11.98
C ASN A 162 -20.58 3.38 -13.49
N THR A 163 -19.97 2.27 -13.90
CA THR A 163 -19.68 1.99 -15.33
C THR A 163 -20.36 0.72 -15.82
N SER A 164 -20.85 -0.12 -14.90
CA SER A 164 -21.50 -1.39 -15.17
C SER A 164 -22.86 -1.43 -14.50
N ARG A 165 -23.89 -1.72 -15.29
CA ARG A 165 -25.27 -1.91 -14.81
C ARG A 165 -25.64 -3.39 -14.95
N PRO A 166 -26.13 -4.04 -13.87
CA PRO A 166 -26.62 -5.40 -13.97
C PRO A 166 -27.75 -5.53 -14.99
N VAL A 167 -27.84 -6.71 -15.60
CA VAL A 167 -28.86 -7.03 -16.60
C VAL A 167 -29.50 -8.37 -16.28
N ILE A 168 -30.77 -8.48 -16.64
CA ILE A 168 -31.56 -9.70 -16.53
C ILE A 168 -31.90 -10.17 -17.94
N ALA A 169 -31.56 -11.42 -18.23
CA ALA A 169 -31.98 -12.14 -19.42
C ALA A 169 -33.15 -13.05 -19.06
N THR A 170 -34.27 -12.95 -19.77
CA THR A 170 -35.41 -13.86 -19.60
C THR A 170 -35.57 -14.70 -20.86
N SER A 171 -35.41 -16.01 -20.72
CA SER A 171 -35.58 -16.99 -21.78
C SER A 171 -37.00 -16.95 -22.33
N LEU A 172 -37.13 -16.78 -23.64
CA LEU A 172 -38.41 -16.77 -24.35
C LEU A 172 -38.98 -18.18 -24.53
N ARG A 173 -38.17 -19.24 -24.31
CA ARG A 173 -38.60 -20.63 -24.46
C ARG A 173 -39.34 -21.16 -23.23
N ASN A 174 -38.81 -20.88 -22.05
CA ASN A 174 -39.28 -21.48 -20.79
C ASN A 174 -39.48 -20.46 -19.66
N GLY A 175 -39.16 -19.18 -19.88
CA GLY A 175 -39.33 -18.13 -18.88
C GLY A 175 -38.18 -17.99 -17.87
N ASP A 176 -37.13 -18.82 -17.97
CA ASP A 176 -35.99 -18.78 -17.03
C ASP A 176 -35.31 -17.41 -17.02
N MET A 177 -34.98 -16.94 -15.82
CA MET A 177 -34.35 -15.65 -15.61
C MET A 177 -32.90 -15.80 -15.16
N PHE A 178 -31.98 -15.15 -15.88
CA PHE A 178 -30.56 -15.13 -15.58
C PHE A 178 -30.13 -13.70 -15.25
N ARG A 179 -29.53 -13.53 -14.07
CA ARG A 179 -28.97 -12.24 -13.65
C ARG A 179 -27.47 -12.21 -13.94
N PHE A 180 -27.03 -11.18 -14.65
CA PHE A 180 -25.63 -10.90 -14.91
C PHE A 180 -25.23 -9.58 -14.25
N PRO A 181 -24.03 -9.47 -13.67
CA PRO A 181 -23.58 -8.24 -13.02
C PRO A 181 -23.31 -7.10 -14.01
N SER A 182 -23.15 -7.41 -15.30
CA SER A 182 -23.05 -6.41 -16.37
C SER A 182 -23.43 -6.98 -17.74
N VAL A 183 -23.69 -6.08 -18.69
CA VAL A 183 -23.83 -6.40 -20.11
C VAL A 183 -22.63 -7.16 -20.66
N SER A 184 -21.42 -6.81 -20.23
CA SER A 184 -20.18 -7.44 -20.70
C SER A 184 -20.05 -8.89 -20.21
N GLU A 185 -20.47 -9.18 -18.98
CA GLU A 185 -20.50 -10.56 -18.47
C GLU A 185 -21.56 -11.40 -19.21
N ALA A 186 -22.75 -10.85 -19.42
CA ALA A 186 -23.81 -11.49 -20.18
C ALA A 186 -23.37 -11.83 -21.62
N ALA A 187 -22.75 -10.86 -22.29
CA ALA A 187 -22.20 -11.00 -23.63
C ALA A 187 -21.16 -12.12 -23.72
N ARG A 188 -20.24 -12.18 -22.75
CA ARG A 188 -19.19 -13.20 -22.69
C ARG A 188 -19.77 -14.59 -22.46
N PHE A 189 -20.72 -14.72 -21.53
CA PHE A 189 -21.34 -15.99 -21.19
C PHE A 189 -22.14 -16.57 -22.36
N LEU A 190 -22.89 -15.72 -23.08
CA LEU A 190 -23.76 -16.14 -24.18
C LEU A 190 -23.11 -16.02 -25.57
N GLY A 191 -21.84 -15.60 -25.66
CA GLY A 191 -21.14 -15.42 -26.93
C GLY A 191 -21.79 -14.41 -27.88
N CYS A 192 -22.39 -13.33 -27.35
CA CYS A 192 -23.12 -12.34 -28.14
C CYS A 192 -22.59 -10.91 -27.97
N SER A 193 -23.07 -9.98 -28.80
CA SER A 193 -22.60 -8.59 -28.78
C SER A 193 -23.09 -7.81 -27.56
N PRO A 194 -22.19 -7.19 -26.76
CA PRO A 194 -22.56 -6.28 -25.66
C PRO A 194 -23.43 -5.11 -26.14
N LEU A 195 -23.12 -4.57 -27.33
CA LEU A 195 -23.89 -3.48 -27.92
C LEU A 195 -25.34 -3.92 -28.20
N ARG A 196 -25.52 -5.16 -28.66
CA ARG A 196 -26.85 -5.71 -28.93
C ARG A 196 -27.65 -5.91 -27.66
N ILE A 197 -27.07 -6.50 -26.61
CA ILE A 197 -27.74 -6.62 -25.30
C ILE A 197 -28.16 -5.23 -24.80
N SER A 198 -27.24 -4.26 -24.83
CA SER A 198 -27.52 -2.89 -24.41
C SER A 198 -28.61 -2.21 -25.25
N TYR A 199 -28.67 -2.48 -26.55
CA TYR A 199 -29.72 -1.99 -27.45
C TYR A 199 -31.08 -2.60 -27.13
N LEU A 200 -31.12 -3.91 -26.84
CA LEU A 200 -32.33 -4.64 -26.43
C LEU A 200 -32.84 -4.18 -25.06
N CYS A 201 -31.96 -3.97 -24.07
CA CYS A 201 -32.34 -3.43 -22.76
C CYS A 201 -33.00 -2.04 -22.83
N ARG A 202 -32.75 -1.27 -23.91
CA ARG A 202 -33.37 0.05 -24.15
C ARG A 202 -34.66 -0.03 -24.98
N GLY A 203 -35.13 -1.23 -25.32
CA GLY A 203 -36.32 -1.45 -26.14
C GLY A 203 -36.15 -1.04 -27.61
N LYS A 204 -34.92 -0.87 -28.10
CA LYS A 204 -34.67 -0.34 -29.45
C LYS A 204 -34.55 -1.43 -30.54
N GLY A 205 -34.49 -2.71 -30.18
CA GLY A 205 -34.28 -3.81 -31.13
C GLY A 205 -35.35 -4.89 -31.08
N ARG A 206 -35.41 -5.74 -32.11
CA ARG A 206 -36.26 -6.95 -32.17
C ARG A 206 -35.48 -8.17 -31.68
N TYR A 207 -36.17 -9.11 -31.03
CA TYR A 207 -35.61 -10.27 -30.29
C TYR A 207 -34.94 -11.35 -31.16
N ASN A 208 -34.69 -11.07 -32.43
CA ASN A 208 -34.74 -12.09 -33.48
C ASN A 208 -33.59 -13.11 -33.53
N ASP A 209 -32.57 -13.07 -32.66
CA ASP A 209 -31.41 -13.99 -32.81
C ASP A 209 -30.95 -14.75 -31.55
N ASN A 210 -31.42 -14.42 -30.33
CA ASN A 210 -30.84 -15.01 -29.10
C ASN A 210 -31.84 -15.63 -28.13
N GLU A 211 -33.14 -15.69 -28.43
CA GLU A 211 -34.15 -16.34 -27.55
C GLU A 211 -34.27 -15.76 -26.13
N TYR A 212 -33.67 -14.60 -25.87
CA TYR A 212 -33.74 -13.90 -24.58
C TYR A 212 -34.30 -12.49 -24.76
N SER A 213 -35.21 -12.12 -23.86
CA SER A 213 -35.54 -10.72 -23.60
C SER A 213 -34.60 -10.14 -22.56
N TRP A 214 -34.26 -8.85 -22.70
CA TRP A 214 -33.23 -8.20 -21.90
C TRP A 214 -33.77 -6.94 -21.22
N LYS A 215 -33.45 -6.76 -19.94
CA LYS A 215 -33.72 -5.52 -19.21
C LYS A 215 -32.56 -5.17 -18.27
N TYR A 216 -32.35 -3.87 -18.06
CA TYR A 216 -31.50 -3.42 -16.95
C TYR A 216 -32.20 -3.74 -15.64
N GLU A 217 -31.42 -4.18 -14.65
CA GLU A 217 -31.90 -4.25 -13.28
C GLU A 217 -32.10 -2.82 -12.76
N SER A 218 -33.25 -2.58 -12.14
CA SER A 218 -33.65 -1.30 -11.55
C SER A 218 -33.01 -1.08 -10.19
#